data_AF-A0A8B5XB02-F1
#
_entry.id   AF-A0A8B5XB02-F1
#
_cell.length_a   1.000
_cell.length_b   1.000
_cell.length_c   1.000
_cell.angle_alpha   90.00
_cell.angle_beta   90.00
_cell.angle_gamma   90.00
#
_symmetry.space_group_name_H-M   'P 1'
#
loop_
_entity.id
_entity.type
_entity.pdbx_description
1 polymer ?
#
loop_
_entity_poly.entity_id
_entity_poly.type
_entity_poly.pdbx_seq_one_letter_code
_entity_poly.pdbx_strand_id
1 'polypeptide(L)'
;MGSGSEVERLAGITRGGSMSSEKPGPDAAKVASTLSKYAMAATQVPDLLNAPMRGCDLISHAPDIEVLSHWALFNPMGPTIKAVFTAAVPDEDRLLLGHCMINPFQSEHVVCGMFEGNRESASEKAREYIIEFFNRNGSPPFPFLQHLPTLIWPSSQGMFSVPECATLLHRSLVHVKPEDLDELATRLQTMRGQPWQRNPPKSFFGVDQEAETEPFEGAWPPPWETYQNWLLTVMNVEHCKAEIPHVGAAWNGAITFQGNMGNQEMADQAMSWETAQLFMRRMLSHAIGSGSSGGAKPPE
;
A
#
# COMPACT_ATOMS: atom_id res chain seq x y z
N MET A 1 -14.53 26.06 2.29
CA MET A 1 -15.04 25.75 0.94
C MET A 1 -13.84 25.72 0.00
N GLY A 2 -13.59 24.57 -0.65
CA GLY A 2 -12.47 24.37 -1.59
C GLY A 2 -11.42 23.35 -1.11
N SER A 3 -11.73 22.06 -1.10
CA SER A 3 -10.74 20.99 -0.87
C SER A 3 -11.00 19.68 -1.64
N GLY A 4 -12.06 19.60 -2.46
CA GLY A 4 -12.39 18.39 -3.24
C GLY A 4 -11.72 18.27 -4.62
N SER A 5 -11.34 19.39 -5.26
CA SER A 5 -10.95 19.37 -6.69
C SER A 5 -9.48 19.02 -6.95
N GLU A 6 -8.62 19.01 -5.93
CA GLU A 6 -7.18 18.70 -6.11
C GLU A 6 -6.87 17.21 -6.07
N VAL A 7 -7.64 16.42 -5.33
CA VAL A 7 -7.52 14.95 -5.30
C VAL A 7 -7.98 14.36 -6.64
N GLU A 8 -9.04 14.89 -7.25
CA GLU A 8 -9.50 14.50 -8.59
C GLU A 8 -8.48 14.88 -9.68
N ARG A 9 -7.74 15.99 -9.52
CA ARG A 9 -6.64 16.36 -10.43
C ARG A 9 -5.45 15.41 -10.35
N LEU A 10 -5.15 14.86 -9.17
CA LEU A 10 -4.09 13.85 -9.00
C LEU A 10 -4.43 12.54 -9.73
N ALA A 11 -5.70 12.15 -9.79
CA ALA A 11 -6.17 11.04 -10.63
C ALA A 11 -6.19 11.37 -12.13
N GLY A 12 -6.27 12.65 -12.49
CA GLY A 12 -6.36 13.15 -13.87
C GLY A 12 -5.06 13.20 -14.67
N ILE A 13 -3.89 12.95 -14.07
CA ILE A 13 -2.56 13.13 -14.72
C ILE A 13 -2.27 12.10 -15.84
N THR A 14 -3.17 11.14 -16.13
CA THR A 14 -2.87 10.03 -17.05
C THR A 14 -3.81 9.88 -18.26
N ARG A 15 -4.61 10.90 -18.60
CA ARG A 15 -5.41 10.89 -19.85
C ARG A 15 -4.55 11.21 -21.07
N GLY A 16 -3.80 10.23 -21.58
CA GLY A 16 -2.98 10.42 -22.79
C GLY A 16 -2.23 9.18 -23.23
N GLY A 17 -2.87 8.02 -23.27
CA GLY A 17 -2.27 6.80 -23.83
C GLY A 17 -3.34 5.94 -24.49
N SER A 18 -3.22 5.72 -25.80
CA SER A 18 -4.03 4.76 -26.54
C SER A 18 -3.79 3.37 -25.94
N MET A 19 -4.77 2.84 -25.22
CA MET A 19 -4.68 1.53 -24.58
C MET A 19 -4.62 0.44 -25.64
N SER A 20 -3.45 -0.19 -25.78
CA SER A 20 -3.31 -1.48 -26.44
C SER A 20 -4.22 -2.51 -25.77
N SER A 21 -4.80 -3.41 -26.56
CA SER A 21 -5.72 -4.49 -26.14
C SER A 21 -5.33 -5.10 -24.78
N GLU A 22 -6.06 -4.72 -23.73
CA GLU A 22 -5.91 -5.34 -22.40
C GLU A 22 -6.24 -6.83 -22.53
N LYS A 23 -5.39 -7.70 -21.97
CA LYS A 23 -5.75 -9.10 -21.78
C LYS A 23 -7.04 -9.14 -20.95
N PRO A 24 -8.03 -9.98 -21.31
CA PRO A 24 -9.25 -10.10 -20.51
C PRO A 24 -8.86 -10.45 -19.07
N GLY A 25 -9.43 -9.70 -18.12
CA GLY A 25 -9.28 -9.99 -16.70
C GLY A 25 -9.80 -11.40 -16.36
N PRO A 26 -9.49 -11.91 -15.15
CA PRO A 26 -10.05 -13.17 -14.71
C PRO A 26 -11.59 -13.14 -14.75
N ASP A 27 -12.20 -14.28 -15.07
CA ASP A 27 -13.65 -14.46 -15.06
C ASP A 27 -14.24 -14.04 -13.71
N ALA A 28 -15.24 -13.15 -13.73
CA ALA A 28 -15.90 -12.62 -12.53
C ALA A 28 -16.46 -13.75 -11.64
N ALA A 29 -16.98 -14.83 -12.23
CA ALA A 29 -17.46 -15.98 -11.47
C ALA A 29 -16.32 -16.71 -10.73
N LYS A 30 -15.14 -16.78 -11.35
CA LYS A 30 -13.93 -17.33 -10.74
C LYS A 30 -13.41 -16.45 -9.60
N VAL A 31 -13.48 -15.12 -9.76
CA VAL A 31 -13.12 -14.18 -8.70
C VAL A 31 -14.06 -14.35 -7.52
N ALA A 32 -15.38 -14.28 -7.73
CA ALA A 32 -16.38 -14.43 -6.68
C ALA A 32 -16.24 -15.76 -5.92
N SER A 33 -16.15 -16.88 -6.64
CA SER A 33 -15.96 -18.21 -6.02
C SER A 33 -14.67 -18.29 -5.18
N THR A 34 -13.60 -17.62 -5.63
CA THR A 34 -12.35 -17.58 -4.88
C THR A 34 -12.45 -16.70 -3.63
N LEU A 35 -13.12 -15.55 -3.72
CA LEU A 35 -13.33 -14.67 -2.57
C LEU A 35 -14.15 -15.35 -1.48
N SER A 36 -15.20 -16.10 -1.82
CA SER A 36 -15.94 -16.91 -0.86
C SER A 36 -15.06 -17.98 -0.21
N LYS A 37 -14.16 -18.63 -0.97
CA LYS A 37 -13.19 -19.58 -0.38
C LYS A 37 -12.24 -18.90 0.60
N TYR A 38 -11.77 -17.69 0.27
CA TYR A 38 -10.94 -16.91 1.19
C TYR A 38 -11.73 -16.54 2.45
N ALA A 39 -12.99 -16.14 2.33
CA ALA A 39 -13.84 -15.84 3.47
C ALA A 39 -14.06 -17.06 4.39
N MET A 40 -14.31 -18.23 3.80
CA MET A 40 -14.48 -19.47 4.56
C MET A 40 -13.20 -19.94 5.28
N ALA A 41 -12.03 -19.67 4.68
CA ALA A 41 -10.73 -20.07 5.24
C ALA A 41 -10.13 -19.00 6.17
N ALA A 42 -10.56 -17.74 6.04
CA ALA A 42 -10.12 -16.66 6.88
C ALA A 42 -10.68 -16.85 8.30
N THR A 43 -9.83 -16.64 9.29
CA THR A 43 -10.27 -16.60 10.69
C THR A 43 -11.19 -15.42 10.91
N GLN A 44 -12.30 -15.65 11.62
CA GLN A 44 -13.12 -14.55 12.11
C GLN A 44 -12.29 -13.63 12.99
N VAL A 45 -12.65 -12.37 12.90
CA VAL A 45 -11.78 -11.29 13.34
C VAL A 45 -11.46 -11.25 14.86
N PRO A 46 -12.32 -11.75 15.77
CA PRO A 46 -11.97 -11.86 17.20
C PRO A 46 -10.77 -12.78 17.52
N ASP A 47 -10.45 -13.75 16.65
CA ASP A 47 -9.36 -14.73 16.85
C ASP A 47 -8.11 -14.41 16.00
N LEU A 48 -8.04 -13.20 15.46
CA LEU A 48 -7.10 -12.86 14.41
C LEU A 48 -5.65 -12.85 14.83
N LEU A 49 -4.84 -13.09 13.80
CA LEU A 49 -3.40 -12.95 13.79
C LEU A 49 -2.63 -14.22 14.18
N ASN A 50 -3.22 -15.40 13.95
CA ASN A 50 -2.50 -16.67 14.12
C ASN A 50 -1.90 -17.20 12.80
N ALA A 51 -2.51 -16.95 11.63
CA ALA A 51 -1.92 -17.33 10.33
C ALA A 51 -2.56 -16.57 9.14
N PRO A 52 -1.91 -15.55 8.56
CA PRO A 52 -2.39 -14.89 7.36
C PRO A 52 -2.39 -15.87 6.19
N MET A 53 -3.43 -15.81 5.36
CA MET A 53 -3.53 -16.63 4.15
C MET A 53 -2.77 -15.96 3.02
N ARG A 54 -1.71 -16.60 2.54
CA ARG A 54 -0.85 -16.11 1.44
C ARG A 54 -1.30 -16.67 0.09
N GLY A 55 -0.79 -16.10 -1.00
CA GLY A 55 -1.13 -16.53 -2.36
C GLY A 55 -2.56 -16.13 -2.77
N CYS A 56 -3.06 -15.04 -2.21
CA CYS A 56 -4.43 -14.57 -2.43
C CYS A 56 -4.56 -13.67 -3.67
N ASP A 57 -3.87 -13.98 -4.78
CA ASP A 57 -3.68 -13.02 -5.88
C ASP A 57 -4.99 -12.54 -6.52
N LEU A 58 -6.03 -13.37 -6.49
CA LEU A 58 -7.34 -13.02 -7.04
C LEU A 58 -8.08 -11.95 -6.23
N ILE A 59 -7.63 -11.63 -5.01
CA ILE A 59 -8.24 -10.57 -4.21
C ILE A 59 -8.07 -9.19 -4.85
N SER A 60 -6.99 -8.99 -5.61
CA SER A 60 -6.71 -7.77 -6.37
C SER A 60 -7.72 -7.51 -7.50
N HIS A 61 -8.51 -8.52 -7.84
CA HIS A 61 -9.55 -8.46 -8.86
C HIS A 61 -10.95 -8.39 -8.26
N ALA A 62 -11.08 -8.28 -6.94
CA ALA A 62 -12.39 -8.12 -6.31
C ALA A 62 -13.08 -6.86 -6.85
N PRO A 63 -14.39 -6.92 -7.15
CA PRO A 63 -15.11 -5.82 -7.78
C PRO A 63 -15.30 -4.61 -6.85
N ASP A 64 -15.22 -4.83 -5.54
CA ASP A 64 -15.39 -3.80 -4.52
C ASP A 64 -14.24 -3.87 -3.51
N ILE A 65 -13.15 -3.17 -3.84
CA ILE A 65 -11.97 -3.02 -2.98
C ILE A 65 -11.93 -1.58 -2.46
N GLU A 66 -11.71 -1.43 -1.16
CA GLU A 66 -11.42 -0.14 -0.55
C GLU A 66 -9.99 -0.13 -0.02
N VAL A 67 -9.16 0.74 -0.57
CA VAL A 67 -7.82 0.99 -0.01
C VAL A 67 -7.97 1.83 1.26
N LEU A 68 -7.47 1.30 2.36
CA LEU A 68 -7.45 1.97 3.66
C LEU A 68 -6.21 2.87 3.77
N SER A 69 -5.06 2.33 3.38
CA SER A 69 -3.79 3.05 3.33
C SER A 69 -2.87 2.38 2.32
N HIS A 70 -2.05 3.18 1.64
CA HIS A 70 -1.00 2.67 0.78
C HIS A 70 0.24 3.55 0.87
N TRP A 71 1.38 2.92 0.67
CA TRP A 71 2.67 3.57 0.79
C TRP A 71 3.67 2.96 -0.17
N ALA A 72 4.71 3.73 -0.45
CA ALA A 72 5.84 3.28 -1.23
C ALA A 72 7.12 3.49 -0.45
N LEU A 73 8.03 2.53 -0.61
CA LEU A 73 9.42 2.65 -0.18
C LEU A 73 10.31 2.43 -1.40
N PHE A 74 11.40 3.18 -1.46
CA PHE A 74 12.45 2.93 -2.43
C PHE A 74 13.59 2.19 -1.74
N ASN A 75 13.79 0.93 -2.09
CA ASN A 75 14.97 0.19 -1.68
C ASN A 75 15.94 0.05 -2.87
N PRO A 76 17.20 -0.36 -2.65
CA PRO A 76 18.15 -0.48 -3.75
C PRO A 76 17.81 -1.54 -4.81
N MET A 77 16.89 -2.47 -4.52
CA MET A 77 16.35 -3.44 -5.49
C MET A 77 15.16 -2.89 -6.27
N GLY A 78 14.75 -1.66 -5.99
CA GLY A 78 13.66 -0.97 -6.65
C GLY A 78 12.59 -0.48 -5.67
N PRO A 79 11.59 0.23 -6.21
CA PRO A 79 10.43 0.61 -5.44
C PRO A 79 9.63 -0.63 -5.01
N THR A 80 9.09 -0.59 -3.80
CA THR A 80 8.06 -1.51 -3.32
C THR A 80 6.85 -0.70 -2.90
N ILE A 81 5.70 -1.04 -3.46
CA ILE A 81 4.40 -0.48 -3.12
C ILE A 81 3.70 -1.46 -2.19
N LYS A 82 3.10 -0.95 -1.13
CA LYS A 82 2.28 -1.74 -0.22
C LYS A 82 0.93 -1.07 -0.02
N ALA A 83 -0.09 -1.87 0.23
CA ALA A 83 -1.40 -1.38 0.60
C ALA A 83 -2.09 -2.29 1.61
N VAL A 84 -2.90 -1.68 2.45
CA VAL A 84 -3.89 -2.36 3.30
C VAL A 84 -5.26 -1.96 2.76
N PHE A 85 -6.12 -2.94 2.58
CA PHE A 85 -7.41 -2.74 1.92
C PHE A 85 -8.48 -3.68 2.51
N THR A 86 -9.75 -3.35 2.26
CA THR A 86 -10.86 -4.29 2.44
C THR A 86 -11.40 -4.72 1.09
N ALA A 87 -11.94 -5.94 1.01
CA ALA A 87 -12.60 -6.44 -0.20
C ALA A 87 -13.93 -7.11 0.18
N ALA A 88 -15.02 -6.70 -0.48
CA ALA A 88 -16.33 -7.33 -0.27
C ALA A 88 -16.35 -8.72 -0.90
N VAL A 89 -16.98 -9.66 -0.20
CA VAL A 89 -17.26 -11.00 -0.72
C VAL A 89 -18.58 -10.93 -1.49
N PRO A 90 -18.62 -11.24 -2.80
CA PRO A 90 -19.84 -11.13 -3.58
C PRO A 90 -20.97 -11.99 -3.00
N ASP A 91 -22.18 -11.42 -2.96
CA ASP A 91 -23.40 -12.07 -2.45
C ASP A 91 -23.34 -12.52 -0.97
N GLU A 92 -22.33 -12.07 -0.22
CA GLU A 92 -22.17 -12.34 1.21
C GLU A 92 -22.04 -11.02 1.99
N ASP A 93 -22.63 -10.93 3.18
CA ASP A 93 -22.42 -9.82 4.11
C ASP A 93 -21.07 -9.99 4.84
N ARG A 94 -19.98 -10.00 4.08
CA ARG A 94 -18.63 -10.24 4.58
C ARG A 94 -17.59 -9.37 3.88
N LEU A 95 -16.56 -9.00 4.64
CA LEU A 95 -15.43 -8.23 4.16
C LEU A 95 -14.12 -8.90 4.53
N LEU A 96 -13.22 -9.05 3.56
CA LEU A 96 -11.86 -9.50 3.79
C LEU A 96 -10.98 -8.30 4.14
N LEU A 97 -10.14 -8.41 5.16
CA LEU A 97 -9.00 -7.53 5.39
C LEU A 97 -7.79 -8.08 4.64
N GLY A 98 -7.25 -7.30 3.71
CA GLY A 98 -6.12 -7.68 2.89
C GLY A 98 -4.91 -6.77 3.06
N HIS A 99 -3.74 -7.34 2.79
CA HIS A 99 -2.49 -6.63 2.58
C HIS A 99 -1.88 -7.08 1.26
N CYS A 100 -1.34 -6.15 0.48
CA CYS A 100 -0.55 -6.48 -0.70
C CYS A 100 0.80 -5.77 -0.68
N MET A 101 1.79 -6.43 -1.28
CA MET A 101 3.10 -5.90 -1.60
C MET A 101 3.37 -6.12 -3.08
N ILE A 102 3.88 -5.12 -3.77
CA ILE A 102 4.25 -5.24 -5.18
C ILE A 102 5.59 -4.53 -5.41
N ASN A 103 6.50 -5.24 -6.06
CA ASN A 103 7.73 -4.70 -6.61
C ASN A 103 7.92 -5.30 -8.03
N PRO A 104 8.96 -4.91 -8.79
CA PRO A 104 9.15 -5.38 -10.16
C PRO A 104 9.25 -6.91 -10.29
N PHE A 105 9.74 -7.61 -9.27
CA PHE A 105 10.10 -9.02 -9.35
C PHE A 105 9.15 -9.93 -8.58
N GLN A 106 8.36 -9.36 -7.68
CA GLN A 106 7.46 -10.11 -6.81
C GLN A 106 6.21 -9.31 -6.50
N SER A 107 5.10 -10.02 -6.45
CA SER A 107 3.86 -9.55 -5.84
C SER A 107 3.43 -10.54 -4.77
N GLU A 108 2.88 -10.02 -3.69
CA GLU A 108 2.31 -10.80 -2.61
C GLU A 108 0.94 -10.24 -2.24
N HIS A 109 -0.05 -11.12 -2.16
CA HIS A 109 -1.38 -10.83 -1.67
C HIS A 109 -1.71 -11.72 -0.49
N VAL A 110 -2.16 -11.08 0.58
CA VAL A 110 -2.42 -11.72 1.86
C VAL A 110 -3.81 -11.36 2.34
N VAL A 111 -4.60 -12.35 2.73
CA VAL A 111 -5.81 -12.15 3.52
C VAL A 111 -5.43 -12.28 4.99
N CYS A 112 -5.55 -11.17 5.71
CA CYS A 112 -5.22 -11.08 7.12
C CYS A 112 -6.41 -11.54 7.98
N GLY A 113 -7.65 -11.32 7.55
CA GLY A 113 -8.86 -11.66 8.30
C GLY A 113 -10.17 -11.41 7.56
N MET A 114 -11.31 -11.70 8.19
CA MET A 114 -12.65 -11.50 7.63
C MET A 114 -13.70 -11.00 8.64
N PHE A 115 -14.32 -9.86 8.34
CA PHE A 115 -15.42 -9.27 9.11
C PHE A 115 -16.77 -9.80 8.62
N GLU A 116 -17.70 -10.00 9.56
CA GLU A 116 -19.13 -10.14 9.24
C GLU A 116 -19.75 -8.74 9.14
N GLY A 117 -20.67 -8.57 8.21
CA GLY A 117 -21.29 -7.30 7.84
C GLY A 117 -20.73 -6.71 6.54
N ASN A 118 -21.57 -5.90 5.89
CA ASN A 118 -21.18 -5.05 4.78
C ASN A 118 -20.35 -3.83 5.25
N ARG A 119 -19.86 -3.01 4.33
CA ARG A 119 -18.96 -1.87 4.62
C ARG A 119 -19.52 -0.90 5.66
N GLU A 120 -20.80 -0.59 5.59
CA GLU A 120 -21.44 0.33 6.53
C GLU A 120 -21.51 -0.28 7.93
N SER A 121 -22.06 -1.50 8.03
CA SER A 121 -22.28 -2.19 9.31
C SER A 121 -21.01 -2.71 9.99
N ALA A 122 -19.97 -3.03 9.20
CA ALA A 122 -18.70 -3.52 9.70
C ALA A 122 -17.69 -2.40 9.99
N SER A 123 -17.94 -1.15 9.58
CA SER A 123 -16.96 -0.05 9.63
C SER A 123 -16.31 0.15 10.99
N GLU A 124 -17.08 0.25 12.07
CA GLU A 124 -16.55 0.47 13.43
C GLU A 124 -15.68 -0.71 13.89
N LYS A 125 -16.19 -1.94 13.75
CA LYS A 125 -15.42 -3.15 14.07
C LYS A 125 -14.15 -3.23 13.22
N ALA A 126 -14.28 -3.08 11.90
CA ALA A 126 -13.16 -3.10 10.98
C ALA A 126 -12.07 -2.10 11.41
N ARG A 127 -12.45 -0.90 11.88
CA ARG A 127 -11.49 0.07 12.43
C ARG A 127 -10.73 -0.47 13.62
N GLU A 128 -11.40 -1.03 14.62
CA GLU A 128 -10.77 -1.61 15.81
C GLU A 128 -9.72 -2.67 15.42
N TYR A 129 -10.07 -3.51 14.47
CA TYR A 129 -9.22 -4.61 14.03
C TYR A 129 -8.07 -4.18 13.13
N ILE A 130 -8.26 -3.15 12.32
CA ILE A 130 -7.17 -2.52 11.58
C ILE A 130 -6.20 -1.86 12.56
N ILE A 131 -6.69 -1.19 13.61
CA ILE A 131 -5.83 -0.65 14.66
C ILE A 131 -5.00 -1.77 15.30
N GLU A 132 -5.62 -2.89 15.66
CA GLU A 132 -4.92 -4.04 16.24
C GLU A 132 -3.92 -4.66 15.27
N PHE A 133 -4.28 -4.79 14.00
CA PHE A 133 -3.36 -5.22 12.94
C PHE A 133 -2.12 -4.32 12.89
N PHE A 134 -2.27 -3.00 12.99
CA PHE A 134 -1.14 -2.08 13.02
C PHE A 134 -0.31 -2.17 14.30
N ASN A 135 -0.94 -2.39 15.46
CA ASN A 135 -0.24 -2.60 16.74
C ASN A 135 0.64 -3.86 16.72
N ARG A 136 0.27 -4.87 15.94
CA ARG A 136 1.02 -6.13 15.81
C ARG A 136 2.11 -6.11 14.75
N ASN A 137 2.39 -4.95 14.11
CA ASN A 137 3.48 -4.87 13.15
C ASN A 137 4.76 -5.46 13.74
N GLY A 138 5.51 -6.23 12.95
CA GLY A 138 6.79 -6.79 13.38
C GLY A 138 6.72 -8.00 14.31
N SER A 139 5.55 -8.32 14.86
CA SER A 139 5.32 -9.65 15.46
C SER A 139 5.12 -10.70 14.35
N PRO A 140 5.71 -11.90 14.43
CA PRO A 140 5.37 -12.98 13.51
C PRO A 140 3.88 -13.34 13.64
N PRO A 141 3.15 -13.57 12.53
CA PRO A 141 3.58 -13.57 11.11
C PRO A 141 3.36 -12.23 10.35
N PHE A 142 3.28 -11.08 11.02
CA PHE A 142 2.83 -9.78 10.48
C PHE A 142 3.88 -8.64 10.42
N PRO A 143 5.04 -8.80 9.77
CA PRO A 143 5.91 -7.66 9.51
C PRO A 143 5.45 -6.91 8.23
N PHE A 144 4.46 -6.01 8.34
CA PHE A 144 3.95 -5.29 7.16
C PHE A 144 4.74 -4.00 6.87
N LEU A 145 5.23 -3.29 7.89
CA LEU A 145 6.16 -2.16 7.78
C LEU A 145 7.57 -2.57 8.22
N GLN A 146 8.23 -3.37 7.40
CA GLN A 146 9.63 -3.78 7.58
C GLN A 146 10.64 -2.66 7.29
N HIS A 147 10.25 -1.69 6.46
CA HIS A 147 11.08 -0.55 6.10
C HIS A 147 10.24 0.72 6.13
N LEU A 148 10.90 1.83 6.45
CA LEU A 148 10.27 3.13 6.48
C LEU A 148 9.77 3.54 5.09
N PRO A 149 8.47 3.89 4.98
CA PRO A 149 7.94 4.53 3.79
C PRO A 149 8.74 5.79 3.44
N THR A 150 9.02 5.95 2.16
CA THR A 150 9.51 7.22 1.60
C THR A 150 8.37 8.11 1.14
N LEU A 151 7.17 7.53 1.07
CA LEU A 151 5.98 8.19 0.59
C LEU A 151 4.74 7.46 1.12
N ILE A 152 3.70 8.22 1.46
CA ILE A 152 2.44 7.71 1.98
C ILE A 152 1.28 8.48 1.33
N TRP A 153 0.30 7.74 0.82
CA TRP A 153 -0.92 8.31 0.27
C TRP A 153 -2.11 7.83 1.11
N PRO A 154 -2.64 8.68 2.01
CA PRO A 154 -3.84 8.34 2.73
C PRO A 154 -5.01 8.24 1.74
N SER A 155 -5.92 7.29 1.98
CA SER A 155 -7.16 7.21 1.20
C SER A 155 -8.03 8.43 1.51
N SER A 156 -8.47 9.17 0.48
CA SER A 156 -9.32 10.35 0.65
C SER A 156 -10.79 10.01 0.93
N GLN A 157 -11.20 8.77 0.68
CA GLN A 157 -12.57 8.28 0.84
C GLN A 157 -12.63 7.02 1.69
N GLY A 158 -11.54 6.71 2.40
CA GLY A 158 -11.43 5.50 3.19
C GLY A 158 -12.10 5.64 4.54
N MET A 159 -12.23 4.49 5.20
CA MET A 159 -12.67 4.30 6.58
C MET A 159 -11.91 5.15 7.61
N PHE A 160 -10.71 5.65 7.29
CA PHE A 160 -9.87 6.48 8.16
C PHE A 160 -9.59 7.85 7.53
N SER A 161 -9.66 8.88 8.36
CA SER A 161 -9.18 10.22 8.02
C SER A 161 -7.65 10.28 7.96
N VAL A 162 -7.10 11.30 7.31
CA VAL A 162 -5.64 11.52 7.21
C VAL A 162 -4.92 11.49 8.58
N PRO A 163 -5.41 12.16 9.64
CA PRO A 163 -4.81 12.08 10.98
C PRO A 163 -4.88 10.68 11.60
N GLU A 164 -5.94 9.91 11.30
CA GLU A 164 -6.06 8.54 11.78
C GLU A 164 -5.08 7.61 11.07
N CYS A 165 -4.92 7.75 9.74
CA CYS A 165 -3.87 7.05 9.00
C CYS A 165 -2.48 7.34 9.58
N ALA A 166 -2.19 8.61 9.89
CA ALA A 166 -0.95 9.01 10.55
C ALA A 166 -0.75 8.32 11.91
N THR A 167 -1.83 8.21 12.71
CA THR A 167 -1.80 7.52 14.01
C THR A 167 -1.55 6.02 13.86
N LEU A 168 -2.19 5.37 12.88
CA LEU A 168 -1.96 3.96 12.56
C LEU A 168 -0.50 3.71 12.17
N LEU A 169 0.03 4.56 11.30
CA LEU A 169 1.43 4.48 10.87
C LEU A 169 2.38 4.67 12.04
N HIS A 170 2.16 5.67 12.91
CA HIS A 170 2.97 5.85 14.12
C HIS A 170 3.01 4.59 14.99
N ARG A 171 1.87 3.94 15.20
CA ARG A 171 1.77 2.68 15.97
C ARG A 171 2.54 1.50 15.37
N SER A 172 2.76 1.52 14.06
CA SER A 172 3.48 0.43 13.38
C SER A 172 5.00 0.57 13.40
N LEU A 173 5.56 1.67 13.90
CA LEU A 173 7.01 1.91 13.82
C LEU A 173 7.80 1.20 14.94
N VAL A 174 7.26 0.10 15.49
CA VAL A 174 7.71 -0.63 16.72
C VAL A 174 9.20 -0.92 16.80
N HIS A 175 9.84 -1.02 15.64
CA HIS A 175 11.23 -1.43 15.48
C HIS A 175 12.11 -0.36 14.84
N VAL A 176 11.61 0.87 14.73
CA VAL A 176 12.32 1.98 14.09
C VAL A 176 12.97 2.86 15.15
N LYS A 177 14.27 3.13 14.98
CA LYS A 177 14.99 4.05 15.86
C LYS A 177 14.66 5.50 15.47
N PRO A 178 14.48 6.40 16.45
CA PRO A 178 14.33 7.84 16.23
C PRO A 178 15.28 8.43 15.17
N GLU A 179 16.55 8.04 15.22
CA GLU A 179 17.61 8.57 14.36
C GLU A 179 17.40 8.18 12.89
N ASP A 180 16.84 6.99 12.63
CA ASP A 180 16.56 6.51 11.27
C ASP A 180 15.48 7.36 10.58
N LEU A 181 14.51 7.88 11.36
CA LEU A 181 13.42 8.72 10.86
C LEU A 181 13.93 10.10 10.47
N ASP A 182 14.74 10.71 11.32
CA ASP A 182 15.32 12.03 11.05
C ASP A 182 16.31 12.00 9.89
N GLU A 183 17.16 10.95 9.84
CA GLU A 183 18.06 10.75 8.70
C GLU A 183 17.26 10.55 7.41
N LEU A 184 16.21 9.73 7.43
CA LEU A 184 15.36 9.53 6.27
C LEU A 184 14.64 10.82 5.86
N ALA A 185 14.05 11.57 6.80
CA ALA A 185 13.39 12.84 6.52
C ALA A 185 14.36 13.85 5.87
N THR A 186 15.57 13.96 6.43
CA THR A 186 16.63 14.82 5.88
C THR A 186 17.01 14.40 4.46
N ARG A 187 17.19 13.10 4.23
CA ARG A 187 17.47 12.57 2.88
C ARG A 187 16.33 12.81 1.90
N LEU A 188 15.07 12.65 2.33
CA LEU A 188 13.89 12.92 1.51
C LEU A 188 13.81 14.39 1.09
N GLN A 189 14.15 15.30 1.98
CA GLN A 189 14.14 16.74 1.71
C GLN A 189 15.29 17.17 0.81
N THR A 190 16.50 16.64 1.03
CA THR A 190 17.71 17.03 0.27
C THR A 190 17.86 16.33 -1.08
N MET A 191 17.34 15.11 -1.23
CA MET A 191 17.44 14.29 -2.44
C MET A 191 16.07 14.03 -3.06
N ARG A 192 15.19 15.03 -3.00
CA ARG A 192 13.82 14.94 -3.52
C ARG A 192 13.82 14.59 -5.01
N GLY A 193 13.05 13.56 -5.37
CA GLY A 193 12.97 13.06 -6.73
C GLY A 193 14.20 12.32 -7.22
N GLN A 194 15.11 11.93 -6.32
CA GLN A 194 16.35 11.23 -6.66
C GLN A 194 16.45 9.90 -5.89
N PRO A 195 15.52 8.95 -6.10
CA PRO A 195 15.43 7.74 -5.28
C PRO A 195 16.71 6.90 -5.28
N TRP A 196 17.43 6.85 -6.42
CA TRP A 196 18.68 6.10 -6.56
C TRP A 196 19.88 6.75 -5.87
N GLN A 197 19.88 8.08 -5.72
CA GLN A 197 20.93 8.79 -4.99
C GLN A 197 20.69 8.68 -3.47
N ARG A 198 19.41 8.65 -3.06
CA ARG A 198 18.99 8.50 -1.67
C ARG A 198 19.39 7.15 -1.06
N ASN A 199 19.29 6.08 -1.83
CA ASN A 199 19.61 4.71 -1.41
C ASN A 199 20.55 4.06 -2.43
N PRO A 200 21.85 4.44 -2.44
CA PRO A 200 22.79 3.93 -3.42
C PRO A 200 23.00 2.42 -3.24
N PRO A 201 23.12 1.63 -4.32
CA PRO A 201 23.33 0.18 -4.26
C PRO A 201 24.61 -0.27 -3.55
N LYS A 202 25.49 0.64 -3.12
CA LYS A 202 26.79 0.31 -2.54
C LYS A 202 26.69 -0.37 -1.16
N SER A 203 25.54 -0.28 -0.47
CA SER A 203 25.27 -1.03 0.76
C SER A 203 24.87 -2.50 0.54
N PHE A 204 24.63 -2.92 -0.70
CA PHE A 204 24.06 -4.26 -1.00
C PHE A 204 25.04 -5.44 -0.92
N PHE A 205 26.36 -5.17 -0.95
CA PHE A 205 27.37 -6.22 -0.97
C PHE A 205 28.18 -6.34 0.34
N GLY A 206 27.81 -5.58 1.39
CA GLY A 206 28.61 -5.55 2.62
C GLY A 206 27.93 -5.01 3.87
N VAL A 207 26.60 -4.87 3.90
CA VAL A 207 25.87 -4.59 5.14
C VAL A 207 24.90 -5.74 5.36
N ASP A 208 25.09 -6.40 6.49
CA ASP A 208 24.37 -7.57 6.95
C ASP A 208 22.86 -7.46 6.68
N GLN A 209 22.34 -8.33 5.81
CA GLN A 209 20.90 -8.66 5.80
C GLN A 209 20.46 -9.28 7.13
N GLU A 210 21.42 -9.57 8.03
CA GLU A 210 21.27 -10.02 9.41
C GLU A 210 21.31 -8.88 10.43
N ALA A 211 20.90 -7.66 10.07
CA ALA A 211 20.27 -6.82 11.10
C ALA A 211 18.92 -7.50 11.45
N GLU A 212 18.99 -8.64 12.14
CA GLU A 212 17.94 -9.12 13.00
C GLU A 212 17.48 -7.89 13.77
N THR A 213 16.28 -7.42 13.45
CA THR A 213 15.65 -6.31 14.15
C THR A 213 15.35 -6.82 15.55
N GLU A 214 16.37 -6.89 16.40
CA GLU A 214 16.16 -7.02 17.82
C GLU A 214 15.18 -5.92 18.19
N PRO A 215 14.08 -6.25 18.89
CA PRO A 215 13.11 -5.27 19.30
C PRO A 215 13.85 -4.13 20.01
N PHE A 216 13.68 -2.91 19.52
CA PHE A 216 14.25 -1.74 20.17
C PHE A 216 13.77 -1.69 21.64
N GLU A 217 14.68 -1.83 22.61
CA GLU A 217 14.38 -1.83 24.05
C GLU A 217 13.98 -0.45 24.63
N GLY A 218 13.60 0.51 23.77
CA GLY A 218 13.20 1.86 24.20
C GLY A 218 11.70 2.02 24.44
N ALA A 219 11.32 3.16 25.01
CA ALA A 219 9.92 3.50 25.26
C ALA A 219 9.12 3.54 23.96
N TRP A 220 8.09 2.70 23.91
CA TRP A 220 7.22 2.51 22.75
C TRP A 220 5.85 3.16 22.94
N PRO A 221 5.28 3.84 21.92
CA PRO A 221 5.94 4.40 20.74
C PRO A 221 6.79 5.65 21.08
N PRO A 222 7.84 5.96 20.31
CA PRO A 222 8.61 7.18 20.55
C PRO A 222 7.74 8.45 20.46
N PRO A 223 8.19 9.58 21.05
CA PRO A 223 7.39 10.80 21.14
C PRO A 223 6.93 11.28 19.76
N TRP A 224 5.68 11.76 19.66
CA TRP A 224 5.10 12.27 18.41
C TRP A 224 6.00 13.28 17.69
N GLU A 225 6.67 14.13 18.45
CA GLU A 225 7.58 15.19 17.97
C GLU A 225 8.73 14.62 17.11
N THR A 226 9.25 13.44 17.47
CA THR A 226 10.29 12.72 16.73
C THR A 226 9.81 12.24 15.36
N TYR A 227 8.52 11.90 15.24
CA TYR A 227 7.95 11.37 14.00
C TYR A 227 7.41 12.44 13.07
N GLN A 228 7.04 13.58 13.63
CA GLN A 228 6.28 14.59 12.93
C GLN A 228 7.00 15.06 11.67
N ASN A 229 8.32 15.24 11.71
CA ASN A 229 9.09 15.70 10.54
C ASN A 229 9.07 14.67 9.39
N TRP A 230 9.34 13.40 9.69
CA TRP A 230 9.26 12.31 8.70
C TRP A 230 7.85 12.18 8.14
N LEU A 231 6.84 12.08 9.01
CA LEU A 231 5.46 11.89 8.63
C LEU A 231 4.93 13.03 7.76
N LEU A 232 5.17 14.28 8.17
CA LEU A 232 4.80 15.45 7.39
C LEU A 232 5.51 15.46 6.03
N THR A 233 6.74 14.98 5.95
CA THR A 233 7.48 14.88 4.69
C THR A 233 6.84 13.84 3.77
N VAL A 234 6.65 12.61 4.24
CA VAL A 234 6.17 11.49 3.39
C VAL A 234 4.69 11.60 3.01
N MET A 235 3.89 12.35 3.77
CA MET A 235 2.49 12.65 3.47
C MET A 235 2.30 14.00 2.77
N ASN A 236 3.37 14.80 2.59
CA ASN A 236 3.26 16.09 1.91
C ASN A 236 2.82 15.88 0.46
N VAL A 237 1.74 16.54 0.04
CA VAL A 237 1.17 16.38 -1.31
C VAL A 237 2.17 16.75 -2.40
N GLU A 238 2.94 17.82 -2.21
CA GLU A 238 3.96 18.22 -3.19
C GLU A 238 5.11 17.22 -3.22
N HIS A 239 5.55 16.71 -2.07
CA HIS A 239 6.53 15.62 -2.00
C HIS A 239 6.04 14.42 -2.79
N CYS A 240 4.79 14.02 -2.56
CA CYS A 240 4.17 12.90 -3.24
C CYS A 240 4.12 13.09 -4.76
N LYS A 241 3.66 14.27 -5.22
CA LYS A 241 3.64 14.63 -6.64
C LYS A 241 5.02 14.55 -7.28
N ALA A 242 6.04 15.01 -6.55
CA ALA A 242 7.41 14.98 -7.03
C ALA A 242 7.95 13.55 -7.13
N GLU A 243 7.69 12.67 -6.14
CA GLU A 243 8.25 11.31 -6.12
C GLU A 243 7.55 10.33 -7.09
N ILE A 244 6.25 10.48 -7.40
CA ILE A 244 5.49 9.54 -8.25
C ILE A 244 6.19 9.20 -9.58
N PRO A 245 6.61 10.18 -10.40
CA PRO A 245 7.30 9.88 -11.66
C PRO A 245 8.58 9.07 -11.46
N HIS A 246 9.25 9.28 -10.33
CA HIS A 246 10.48 8.57 -10.00
C HIS A 246 10.24 7.15 -9.51
N VAL A 247 9.03 6.81 -9.02
CA VAL A 247 8.65 5.42 -8.76
C VAL A 247 8.74 4.62 -10.06
N GLY A 248 8.12 5.09 -11.15
CA GLY A 248 8.16 4.39 -12.43
C GLY A 248 9.55 4.31 -13.03
N ALA A 249 10.33 5.39 -12.97
CA ALA A 249 11.72 5.40 -13.43
C ALA A 249 12.58 4.41 -12.62
N ALA A 250 12.40 4.37 -11.30
CA ALA A 250 13.11 3.41 -10.44
C ALA A 250 12.64 1.97 -10.66
N TRP A 251 11.37 1.76 -10.97
CA TRP A 251 10.83 0.45 -11.31
C TRP A 251 11.54 -0.15 -12.52
N ASN A 252 11.59 0.60 -13.63
CA ASN A 252 12.27 0.16 -14.85
C ASN A 252 13.79 0.10 -14.68
N GLY A 253 14.37 1.02 -13.89
CA GLY A 253 15.78 1.01 -13.55
C GLY A 253 16.19 -0.26 -12.79
N ALA A 254 15.36 -0.73 -11.86
CA ALA A 254 15.60 -1.98 -11.14
C ALA A 254 15.61 -3.19 -12.08
N ILE A 255 14.65 -3.28 -13.00
CA ILE A 255 14.58 -4.36 -14.02
C ILE A 255 15.84 -4.36 -14.88
N THR A 256 16.23 -3.18 -15.38
CA THR A 256 17.44 -3.01 -16.20
C THR A 256 18.70 -3.40 -15.42
N PHE A 257 18.78 -2.99 -14.15
CA PHE A 257 19.89 -3.34 -13.28
C PHE A 257 20.03 -4.85 -13.09
N GLN A 258 18.93 -5.58 -12.84
CA GLN A 258 18.96 -7.04 -12.72
C GLN A 258 19.44 -7.72 -14.01
N GLY A 259 18.94 -7.29 -15.17
CA GLY A 259 19.40 -7.81 -16.47
C GLY A 259 20.91 -7.60 -16.67
N ASN A 260 21.41 -6.40 -16.38
CA ASN A 260 22.85 -6.08 -16.48
C ASN A 260 23.73 -6.87 -15.51
N MET A 261 23.17 -7.34 -14.39
CA MET A 261 23.86 -8.19 -13.41
C MET A 261 23.84 -9.69 -13.79
N GLY A 262 23.32 -10.05 -14.97
CA GLY A 262 23.25 -11.42 -15.45
C GLY A 262 21.97 -12.17 -15.06
N ASN A 263 21.02 -11.51 -14.39
CA ASN A 263 19.73 -12.10 -14.00
C ASN A 263 18.66 -11.89 -15.09
N GLN A 264 18.98 -12.24 -16.35
CA GLN A 264 18.11 -11.94 -17.50
C GLN A 264 16.72 -12.56 -17.37
N GLU A 265 16.62 -13.81 -16.88
CA GLU A 265 15.32 -14.47 -16.68
C GLU A 265 14.42 -13.70 -15.71
N MET A 266 14.98 -13.20 -14.59
CA MET A 266 14.24 -12.39 -13.62
C MET A 266 13.81 -11.05 -14.23
N ALA A 267 14.66 -10.42 -15.04
CA ALA A 267 14.32 -9.19 -15.73
C ALA A 267 13.22 -9.38 -16.78
N ASP A 268 13.24 -10.50 -17.52
CA ASP A 268 12.23 -10.83 -18.53
C ASP A 268 10.87 -11.18 -17.92
N GLN A 269 10.86 -11.75 -16.71
CA GLN A 269 9.64 -12.07 -15.95
C GLN A 269 9.13 -10.90 -15.11
N ALA A 270 9.87 -9.78 -15.05
CA ALA A 270 9.52 -8.67 -14.20
C ALA A 270 8.20 -8.02 -14.63
N MET A 271 7.40 -7.63 -13.63
CA MET A 271 6.19 -6.84 -13.83
C MET A 271 6.57 -5.46 -14.38
N SER A 272 5.98 -5.08 -15.51
CA SER A 272 6.18 -3.73 -16.05
C SER A 272 5.54 -2.67 -15.15
N TRP A 273 6.08 -1.45 -15.20
CA TRP A 273 5.48 -0.33 -14.45
C TRP A 273 4.04 -0.05 -14.86
N GLU A 274 3.68 -0.20 -16.14
CA GLU A 274 2.31 -0.03 -16.63
C GLU A 274 1.36 -1.03 -15.99
N THR A 275 1.80 -2.28 -15.82
CA THR A 275 1.02 -3.32 -15.15
C THR A 275 0.82 -2.98 -13.67
N ALA A 276 1.88 -2.55 -12.98
CA ALA A 276 1.81 -2.08 -11.60
C ALA A 276 0.90 -0.85 -11.46
N GLN A 277 0.93 0.07 -12.43
CA GLN A 277 0.05 1.23 -12.46
C GLN A 277 -1.41 0.85 -12.64
N LEU A 278 -1.74 -0.13 -13.48
CA LEU A 278 -3.12 -0.60 -13.64
C LEU A 278 -3.64 -1.20 -12.33
N PHE A 279 -2.81 -1.98 -11.65
CA PHE A 279 -3.13 -2.49 -10.31
C PHE A 279 -3.40 -1.34 -9.34
N MET A 280 -2.46 -0.39 -9.21
CA MET A 280 -2.63 0.76 -8.31
C MET A 280 -3.86 1.57 -8.69
N ARG A 281 -4.09 1.83 -9.97
CA ARG A 281 -5.27 2.57 -10.41
C ARG A 281 -6.54 1.86 -10.04
N ARG A 282 -6.64 0.54 -10.16
CA ARG A 282 -7.84 -0.20 -9.72
C ARG A 282 -8.05 -0.03 -8.22
N MET A 283 -7.00 -0.27 -7.43
CA MET A 283 -7.01 -0.08 -5.99
C MET A 283 -7.44 1.36 -5.60
N LEU A 284 -6.99 2.36 -6.34
CA LEU A 284 -7.24 3.78 -6.06
C LEU A 284 -8.51 4.35 -6.71
N SER A 285 -8.98 3.81 -7.83
CA SER A 285 -10.17 4.29 -8.54
C SER A 285 -11.43 3.99 -7.75
N HIS A 286 -11.42 2.93 -6.93
CA HIS A 286 -12.52 2.67 -6.00
C HIS A 286 -12.53 3.63 -4.80
N ALA A 287 -11.43 4.35 -4.54
CA ALA A 287 -11.33 5.40 -3.51
C ALA A 287 -11.66 6.81 -4.04
N ILE A 288 -11.95 6.95 -5.34
CA ILE A 288 -12.45 8.18 -5.94
C ILE A 288 -13.76 7.77 -6.60
N GLY A 289 -14.79 7.64 -5.76
CA GLY A 289 -16.10 7.15 -6.15
C GLY A 289 -16.48 7.68 -7.52
N SER A 290 -16.98 6.78 -8.35
CA SER A 290 -17.91 7.12 -9.42
C SER A 290 -19.02 7.94 -8.77
N GLY A 291 -18.81 9.26 -8.67
CA GLY A 291 -19.84 10.21 -8.29
C GLY A 291 -20.94 9.94 -9.29
N SER A 292 -21.98 9.26 -8.81
CA SER A 292 -23.18 9.06 -9.59
C SER A 292 -23.55 10.45 -10.08
N SER A 293 -23.56 10.65 -11.39
CA SER A 293 -24.27 11.75 -12.02
C SER A 293 -25.76 11.51 -11.77
N GLY A 294 -26.18 11.58 -10.51
CA GLY A 294 -27.56 11.70 -10.10
C GLY A 294 -27.98 13.08 -10.55
N GLY A 295 -28.53 13.15 -11.76
CA GLY A 295 -29.17 14.35 -12.29
C GLY A 295 -30.34 14.72 -11.38
N ALA A 296 -30.04 15.51 -10.34
CA ALA A 296 -31.05 16.28 -9.66
C ALA A 296 -31.56 17.32 -10.66
N LYS A 297 -32.78 17.12 -11.15
CA LYS A 297 -33.53 18.19 -11.83
C LYS A 297 -33.62 19.37 -10.88
N PRO A 298 -33.32 20.61 -11.32
CA PRO A 298 -33.54 21.78 -10.50
C PRO A 298 -35.04 21.89 -10.18
N PRO A 299 -35.41 22.29 -8.96
CA PRO A 299 -36.80 22.57 -8.63
C PRO A 299 -37.29 23.80 -9.41
N GLU A 300 -38.54 23.73 -9.88
CA GLU A 300 -39.29 24.84 -10.46
C GLU A 300 -39.67 25.88 -9.40
#